data_AF-A0A7S0FVZ4-F1
#
_entry.id   AF-A0A7S0FVZ4-F1
#
_cell.length_a   1.000
_cell.length_b   1.000
_cell.length_c   1.000
_cell.angle_alpha   90.00
_cell.angle_beta   90.00
_cell.angle_gamma   90.00
#
_symmetry.space_group_name_H-M   'P 1'
#
loop_
_entity.id
_entity.type
_entity.pdbx_description
1 polymer ?
#
loop_
_entity_poly.entity_id
_entity_poly.type
_entity_poly.pdbx_seq_one_letter_code
_entity_poly.pdbx_strand_id
1 'polypeptide(L)'
;AALQARLGRGLAQLPLAFARGRPSVALHVRRGDLERGNFRATPDTYYYTWVERIRRHLPEADVHVWSSTRLGQWHGKAVPWWNASDFDGYRSRGMQVHLDSPDLAVVWAHLALAHVFVMAQSSFSFVPATLNPYCVIFPGAIRRPLDSWLDGSRKSGSFDAELKGCMARANGHF
;
A
#
# COMPACT_ATOMS: atom_id res chain seq x y z
N ALA A 1 -13.22 -15.56 5.58
CA ALA A 1 -12.13 -16.42 5.05
C ALA A 1 -12.48 -17.09 3.71
N ALA A 2 -13.48 -17.98 3.63
CA ALA A 2 -13.74 -18.76 2.39
C ALA A 2 -14.14 -17.91 1.15
N LEU A 3 -14.97 -16.88 1.32
CA LEU A 3 -15.34 -15.98 0.23
C LEU A 3 -14.15 -15.16 -0.27
N GLN A 4 -13.36 -14.61 0.65
CA GLN A 4 -12.15 -13.84 0.35
C GLN A 4 -11.14 -14.68 -0.45
N ALA A 5 -10.91 -15.92 -0.04
CA ALA A 5 -10.06 -16.86 -0.77
C ALA A 5 -10.60 -17.15 -2.18
N ARG A 6 -11.93 -17.31 -2.33
CA ARG A 6 -12.54 -17.55 -3.64
C ARG A 6 -12.39 -16.35 -4.58
N LEU A 7 -12.54 -15.13 -4.06
CA LEU A 7 -12.38 -13.89 -4.83
C LEU A 7 -10.91 -13.61 -5.18
N GLY A 8 -9.98 -13.99 -4.30
CA GLY A 8 -8.53 -13.81 -4.53
C GLY A 8 -7.89 -14.82 -5.48
N ARG A 9 -8.57 -15.91 -5.86
CA ARG A 9 -7.98 -17.00 -6.67
C ARG A 9 -7.38 -16.54 -8.00
N GLY A 10 -8.05 -15.63 -8.70
CA GLY A 10 -7.53 -15.08 -9.96
C GLY A 10 -6.27 -14.25 -9.76
N LEU A 11 -6.22 -13.44 -8.69
CA LEU A 11 -5.06 -12.63 -8.37
C LEU A 11 -3.85 -13.48 -7.95
N ALA A 12 -4.09 -14.60 -7.26
CA ALA A 12 -3.04 -15.53 -6.82
C ALA A 12 -2.29 -16.22 -7.97
N GLN A 13 -2.82 -16.18 -9.18
CA GLN A 13 -2.17 -16.73 -10.38
C GLN A 13 -1.29 -15.71 -11.11
N LEU A 14 -1.40 -14.42 -10.77
CA LEU A 14 -0.64 -13.37 -11.42
C LEU A 14 0.80 -13.34 -10.90
N PRO A 15 1.78 -13.05 -11.76
CA PRO A 15 3.17 -12.95 -11.35
C PRO A 15 3.36 -11.79 -10.38
N LEU A 16 4.09 -12.05 -9.30
CA LEU A 16 4.45 -11.05 -8.30
C LEU A 16 5.93 -10.65 -8.47
N ALA A 17 6.20 -9.36 -8.31
CA ALA A 17 7.52 -8.75 -8.41
C ALA A 17 8.33 -8.85 -7.11
N PHE A 18 7.75 -9.38 -6.03
CA PHE A 18 8.42 -9.53 -4.75
C PHE A 18 9.55 -10.57 -4.81
N ALA A 19 10.65 -10.28 -4.14
CA ALA A 19 11.75 -11.21 -3.93
C ALA A 19 11.29 -12.44 -3.14
N ARG A 20 11.80 -13.61 -3.53
CA ARG A 20 11.51 -14.88 -2.85
C ARG A 20 12.20 -14.92 -1.48
N GLY A 21 11.54 -15.52 -0.48
CA GLY A 21 12.09 -15.71 0.86
C GLY A 21 12.18 -14.43 1.69
N ARG A 22 11.56 -13.33 1.25
CA ARG A 22 11.59 -12.02 1.91
C ARG A 22 10.16 -11.54 2.19
N PRO A 23 9.90 -10.91 3.35
CA PRO A 23 8.60 -10.33 3.62
C PRO A 23 8.22 -9.25 2.59
N SER A 24 7.23 -9.52 1.75
CA SER A 24 6.65 -8.53 0.84
C SER A 24 5.88 -7.42 1.55
N VAL A 25 6.20 -6.17 1.21
CA VAL A 25 5.52 -4.96 1.70
C VAL A 25 5.08 -4.13 0.50
N ALA A 26 3.79 -3.88 0.40
CA ALA A 26 3.20 -3.06 -0.65
C ALA A 26 2.70 -1.73 -0.10
N LEU A 27 3.02 -0.64 -0.81
CA LEU A 27 2.50 0.68 -0.55
C LEU A 27 1.65 1.10 -1.75
N HIS A 28 0.43 1.54 -1.50
CA HIS A 28 -0.31 2.32 -2.50
C HIS A 28 -0.24 3.80 -2.10
N VAL A 29 0.34 4.60 -2.99
CA VAL A 29 0.45 6.06 -2.85
C VAL A 29 -0.46 6.70 -3.90
N ARG A 30 -1.53 7.38 -3.49
CA ARG A 30 -2.47 8.00 -4.43
C ARG A 30 -1.99 9.40 -4.80
N ARG A 31 -1.75 9.62 -6.09
CA ARG A 31 -1.22 10.89 -6.64
C ARG A 31 -1.92 11.32 -7.92
N GLY A 32 -1.82 10.55 -9.01
CA GLY A 32 -2.15 11.00 -10.37
C GLY A 32 -3.44 11.82 -10.54
N ASP A 33 -4.53 11.39 -9.90
CA ASP A 33 -5.83 12.05 -10.00
C ASP A 33 -6.05 13.19 -8.98
N LEU A 34 -5.07 13.48 -8.12
CA LEU A 34 -5.15 14.45 -7.03
C LEU A 34 -4.18 15.61 -7.25
N GLU A 35 -4.68 16.81 -7.00
CA GLU A 35 -3.83 17.99 -6.76
C GLU A 35 -2.94 17.81 -5.54
N ARG A 36 -1.78 18.49 -5.53
CA ARG A 36 -0.80 18.41 -4.43
C ARG A 36 -1.37 18.82 -3.06
N GLY A 37 -2.28 19.80 -3.04
CA GLY A 37 -2.94 20.27 -1.82
C GLY A 37 -4.14 19.45 -1.38
N ASN A 38 -4.52 18.40 -2.10
CA ASN A 38 -5.70 17.62 -1.77
C ASN A 38 -5.50 16.86 -0.45
N PHE A 39 -6.47 16.95 0.48
CA PHE A 39 -6.38 16.28 1.79
C PHE A 39 -6.23 14.75 1.70
N ARG A 40 -6.61 14.13 0.57
CA ARG A 40 -6.46 12.68 0.31
C ARG A 40 -5.10 12.32 -0.27
N ALA A 41 -4.29 13.31 -0.66
CA ALA A 41 -2.90 13.13 -1.03
C ALA A 41 -2.06 13.02 0.26
N THR A 42 -2.16 11.86 0.92
CA THR A 42 -1.46 11.58 2.17
C THR A 42 0.04 11.90 2.03
N PRO A 43 0.65 12.69 2.93
CA PRO A 43 2.06 13.09 2.83
C PRO A 43 3.01 11.89 2.77
N ASP A 44 4.13 12.01 2.05
CA ASP A 44 5.10 10.90 1.93
C ASP A 44 5.69 10.48 3.28
N THR A 45 5.81 11.41 4.23
CA THR A 45 6.29 11.15 5.59
C THR A 45 5.47 10.07 6.29
N TYR A 46 4.16 9.98 6.04
CA TYR A 46 3.32 8.90 6.55
C TYR A 46 3.83 7.53 6.09
N TYR A 47 4.10 7.39 4.80
CA TYR A 47 4.56 6.14 4.21
C TYR A 47 5.98 5.79 4.67
N TYR A 48 6.88 6.78 4.74
CA TYR A 48 8.23 6.59 5.24
C TYR A 48 8.23 6.08 6.69
N THR A 49 7.44 6.72 7.57
CA THR A 49 7.31 6.29 8.96
C THR A 49 6.80 4.85 9.06
N TRP A 50 5.83 4.44 8.26
CA TRP A 50 5.37 3.05 8.29
C TRP A 50 6.43 2.07 7.82
N VAL A 51 7.16 2.37 6.76
CA VAL A 51 8.23 1.51 6.26
C VAL A 51 9.35 1.38 7.30
N GLU A 52 9.75 2.47 7.94
CA GLU A 52 10.73 2.45 9.03
C GLU A 52 10.26 1.56 10.19
N ARG A 53 8.98 1.68 10.59
CA ARG A 53 8.40 0.83 11.64
C ARG A 53 8.34 -0.64 11.25
N ILE A 54 7.93 -0.95 10.02
CA ILE A 54 7.88 -2.32 9.51
C ILE A 54 9.29 -2.93 9.50
N ARG A 55 10.29 -2.19 9.01
CA ARG A 55 11.69 -2.66 8.93
C ARG A 55 12.33 -2.91 10.29
N ARG A 56 11.86 -2.29 11.38
CA ARG A 56 12.30 -2.64 12.75
C ARG A 56 11.92 -4.07 13.15
N HIS A 57 10.91 -4.66 12.52
CA HIS A 57 10.47 -6.03 12.78
C HIS A 57 10.76 -6.99 11.62
N LEU A 58 10.83 -6.47 10.40
CA LEU A 58 11.08 -7.19 9.15
C LEU A 58 12.23 -6.49 8.40
N PRO A 59 13.48 -6.57 8.88
CA PRO A 59 14.61 -5.81 8.31
C PRO A 59 14.87 -6.15 6.85
N GLU A 60 14.64 -7.42 6.48
CA GLU A 60 14.79 -7.92 5.11
C GLU A 60 13.54 -7.69 4.24
N ALA A 61 12.56 -6.90 4.67
CA ALA A 61 11.35 -6.67 3.88
C ALA A 61 11.66 -6.15 2.47
N ASP A 62 11.00 -6.74 1.46
CA ASP A 62 11.04 -6.26 0.09
C ASP A 62 9.87 -5.29 -0.15
N VAL A 63 10.20 -4.02 -0.31
CA VAL A 63 9.25 -2.91 -0.22
C VAL A 63 9.01 -2.31 -1.60
N HIS A 64 7.77 -2.35 -2.03
CA HIS A 64 7.34 -1.85 -3.33
C HIS A 64 6.26 -0.77 -3.18
N VAL A 65 6.34 0.25 -4.02
CA VAL A 65 5.44 1.40 -4.06
C VAL A 65 4.72 1.43 -5.39
N TRP A 66 3.39 1.37 -5.38
CA TRP A 66 2.55 1.57 -6.55
C TRP A 66 1.87 2.92 -6.49
N SER A 67 1.94 3.64 -7.60
CA SER A 67 1.26 4.93 -7.79
C SER A 67 0.95 5.16 -9.26
N SER A 68 0.19 6.22 -9.54
CA SER A 68 0.04 6.76 -10.88
C SER A 68 0.49 8.22 -10.89
N THR A 69 1.09 8.64 -12.00
CA THR A 69 1.33 10.05 -12.35
C THR A 69 0.36 10.54 -13.43
N ARG A 70 -0.50 9.65 -13.96
CA ARG A 70 -1.51 9.99 -14.97
C ARG A 70 -2.41 11.11 -14.47
N LEU A 71 -2.69 12.00 -15.41
CA LEU A 71 -3.14 13.37 -15.19
C LEU A 71 -4.50 13.45 -14.50
N GLY A 72 -4.58 14.29 -13.47
CA GLY A 72 -5.85 14.83 -13.01
C GLY A 72 -6.44 15.76 -14.07
N GLN A 73 -7.75 16.03 -14.00
CA GLN A 73 -8.41 17.02 -14.85
C GLN A 73 -8.68 18.30 -14.05
N TRP A 74 -8.27 19.44 -14.60
CA TRP A 74 -8.58 20.77 -14.09
C TRP A 74 -9.21 21.61 -15.20
N HIS A 75 -10.45 22.06 -15.02
CA HIS A 75 -11.24 22.74 -16.06
C HIS A 75 -11.23 22.02 -17.42
N GLY A 76 -11.32 20.69 -17.41
CA GLY A 76 -11.30 19.86 -18.63
C GLY A 76 -9.91 19.70 -19.27
N LYS A 77 -8.85 20.24 -18.68
CA LYS A 77 -7.47 20.08 -19.13
C LYS A 77 -6.73 19.10 -18.25
N ALA A 78 -5.93 18.25 -18.86
CA ALA A 78 -5.10 17.30 -18.15
C ALA A 78 -3.89 18.02 -17.52
N VAL A 79 -3.71 17.91 -16.20
CA VAL A 79 -2.64 18.59 -15.46
C VAL A 79 -1.72 17.57 -14.76
N PRO A 80 -0.39 17.64 -14.99
CA PRO A 80 0.57 16.76 -14.33
C PRO A 80 0.90 17.30 -12.95
N TRP A 81 0.03 17.04 -11.98
CA TRP A 81 0.28 17.43 -10.59
C TRP A 81 1.52 16.75 -10.01
N TRP A 82 1.82 15.54 -10.50
CA TRP A 82 2.91 14.70 -10.01
C TRP A 82 3.70 14.13 -11.18
N ASN A 83 4.98 13.87 -10.95
CA ASN A 83 5.90 13.28 -11.91
C ASN A 83 6.77 12.21 -11.24
N ALA A 84 7.66 11.58 -12.01
CA ALA A 84 8.49 10.50 -11.51
C ALA A 84 9.46 10.92 -10.38
N SER A 85 9.98 12.16 -10.40
CA SER A 85 10.92 12.66 -9.39
C SER A 85 10.27 12.91 -8.03
N ASP A 86 8.95 13.10 -7.98
CA ASP A 86 8.22 13.17 -6.70
C ASP A 86 8.34 11.86 -5.88
N PHE A 87 8.79 10.76 -6.49
CA PHE A 87 8.98 9.46 -5.84
C PHE A 87 10.45 9.14 -5.49
N ASP A 88 11.39 10.05 -5.73
CA ASP A 88 12.82 9.81 -5.46
C ASP A 88 13.12 9.64 -3.96
N GLY A 89 12.28 10.22 -3.10
CA GLY A 89 12.34 9.97 -1.66
C GLY A 89 12.06 8.50 -1.30
N TYR A 90 11.25 7.79 -2.09
CA TYR A 90 11.02 6.35 -1.90
C TYR A 90 12.22 5.53 -2.41
N ARG A 91 12.73 5.88 -3.60
CA ARG A 91 13.90 5.20 -4.21
C ARG A 91 15.14 5.31 -3.34
N SER A 92 15.44 6.52 -2.83
CA SER A 92 16.59 6.77 -1.94
C SER A 92 16.52 6.02 -0.61
N ARG A 93 15.33 5.53 -0.23
CA ARG A 93 15.11 4.66 0.96
C ARG A 93 15.08 3.17 0.61
N GLY A 94 15.55 2.80 -0.58
CA GLY A 94 15.64 1.40 -1.02
C GLY A 94 14.28 0.74 -1.26
N MET A 95 13.28 1.50 -1.71
CA MET A 95 11.98 0.97 -2.13
C MET A 95 11.90 0.91 -3.66
N GLN A 96 11.24 -0.11 -4.19
CA GLN A 96 11.01 -0.27 -5.63
C GLN A 96 9.75 0.50 -6.04
N VAL A 97 9.87 1.45 -6.98
CA VAL A 97 8.75 2.30 -7.39
C VAL A 97 8.18 1.86 -8.73
N HIS A 98 6.86 1.61 -8.76
CA HIS A 98 6.07 1.17 -9.91
C HIS A 98 5.05 2.27 -10.24
N LEU A 99 5.24 2.96 -11.36
CA LEU A 99 4.36 4.04 -11.81
C LEU A 99 3.58 3.61 -13.04
N ASP A 100 2.30 3.99 -13.08
CA ASP A 100 1.46 3.98 -14.28
C ASP A 100 1.31 2.61 -14.95
N SER A 101 1.31 1.55 -14.12
CA SER A 101 1.13 0.16 -14.56
C SER A 101 -0.05 0.01 -15.53
N PRO A 102 0.15 -0.65 -16.68
CA PRO A 102 -0.89 -0.81 -17.68
C PRO A 102 -1.97 -1.80 -17.26
N ASP A 103 -1.63 -2.75 -16.36
CA ASP A 103 -2.52 -3.77 -15.85
C ASP A 103 -2.84 -3.54 -14.37
N LEU A 104 -4.07 -3.08 -14.10
CA LEU A 104 -4.53 -2.80 -12.75
C LEU A 104 -4.80 -4.08 -11.93
N ALA A 105 -5.10 -5.21 -12.58
CA ALA A 105 -5.30 -6.48 -11.89
C ALA A 105 -3.96 -6.99 -11.32
N VAL A 106 -2.86 -6.80 -12.05
CA VAL A 106 -1.50 -7.08 -11.56
C VAL A 106 -1.18 -6.19 -10.35
N VAL A 107 -1.48 -4.89 -10.40
CA VAL A 107 -1.30 -4.02 -9.22
C VAL A 107 -2.11 -4.54 -8.03
N TRP A 108 -3.40 -4.84 -8.23
CA TRP A 108 -4.24 -5.40 -7.17
C TRP A 108 -3.71 -6.73 -6.62
N ALA A 109 -3.12 -7.61 -7.43
CA ALA A 109 -2.50 -8.83 -6.94
C ALA A 109 -1.35 -8.53 -5.97
N HIS A 110 -0.47 -7.58 -6.29
CA HIS A 110 0.62 -7.18 -5.39
C HIS A 110 0.09 -6.61 -4.08
N LEU A 111 -0.89 -5.72 -4.14
CA LEU A 111 -1.47 -5.10 -2.95
C LEU A 111 -2.25 -6.13 -2.09
N ALA A 112 -2.98 -7.04 -2.73
CA ALA A 112 -3.80 -8.05 -2.05
C ALA A 112 -2.99 -9.20 -1.45
N LEU A 113 -1.83 -9.53 -2.03
CA LEU A 113 -1.02 -10.69 -1.62
C LEU A 113 0.23 -10.31 -0.83
N ALA A 114 0.53 -9.03 -0.66
CA ALA A 114 1.63 -8.59 0.20
C ALA A 114 1.38 -8.96 1.67
N HIS A 115 2.42 -9.37 2.39
CA HIS A 115 2.34 -9.62 3.84
C HIS A 115 1.92 -8.39 4.62
N VAL A 116 2.40 -7.22 4.18
CA VAL A 116 1.96 -5.92 4.71
C VAL A 116 1.53 -5.02 3.56
N PHE A 117 0.31 -4.51 3.60
CA PHE A 117 -0.21 -3.52 2.66
C PHE A 117 -0.51 -2.20 3.38
N VAL A 118 0.24 -1.15 3.04
CA VAL A 118 -0.01 0.23 3.48
C VAL A 118 -0.84 0.94 2.42
N MET A 119 -2.11 1.18 2.70
CA MET A 119 -3.05 1.66 1.70
C MET A 119 -3.13 3.19 1.64
N ALA A 120 -3.51 3.74 0.48
CA ALA A 120 -3.89 5.15 0.34
C ALA A 120 -5.37 5.38 0.69
N GLN A 121 -5.74 6.65 0.91
CA GLN A 121 -7.13 7.12 0.93
C GLN A 121 -7.79 7.07 -0.46
N SER A 122 -7.96 5.87 -1.01
CA SER A 122 -8.45 5.61 -2.37
C SER A 122 -9.47 4.47 -2.38
N SER A 123 -10.55 4.62 -3.15
CA SER A 123 -11.46 3.50 -3.44
C SER A 123 -10.73 2.35 -4.13
N PHE A 124 -9.73 2.67 -4.96
CA PHE A 124 -8.84 1.68 -5.58
C PHE A 124 -8.13 0.79 -4.56
N SER A 125 -7.78 1.34 -3.38
CA SER A 125 -7.12 0.58 -2.31
C SER A 125 -8.04 -0.42 -1.61
N PHE A 126 -9.36 -0.13 -1.54
CA PHE A 126 -10.27 -0.93 -0.72
C PHE A 126 -10.41 -2.35 -1.25
N VAL A 127 -10.40 -2.54 -2.56
CA VAL A 127 -10.50 -3.86 -3.19
C VAL A 127 -9.36 -4.79 -2.72
N PRO A 128 -8.08 -4.48 -2.95
CA PRO A 128 -6.99 -5.33 -2.48
C PRO A 128 -6.89 -5.38 -0.94
N ALA A 129 -7.24 -4.31 -0.22
CA ALA A 129 -7.25 -4.31 1.24
C ALA A 129 -8.26 -5.33 1.81
N THR A 130 -9.44 -5.47 1.20
CA THR A 130 -10.45 -6.46 1.62
C THR A 130 -10.04 -7.88 1.23
N LEU A 131 -9.25 -8.04 0.16
CA LEU A 131 -8.76 -9.34 -0.27
C LEU A 131 -7.50 -9.80 0.47
N ASN A 132 -6.76 -8.88 1.09
CA ASN A 132 -5.53 -9.18 1.81
C ASN A 132 -5.81 -9.93 3.14
N PRO A 133 -5.36 -11.18 3.29
CA PRO A 133 -5.59 -11.97 4.51
C PRO A 133 -4.59 -11.66 5.64
N TYR A 134 -3.57 -10.85 5.36
CA TYR A 134 -2.44 -10.57 6.24
C TYR A 134 -2.60 -9.22 6.92
N CYS A 135 -1.58 -8.35 6.86
CA CYS A 135 -1.58 -7.07 7.54
C CYS A 135 -1.96 -5.92 6.61
N VAL A 136 -3.03 -5.19 6.93
CA VAL A 136 -3.44 -3.98 6.21
C VAL A 136 -3.36 -2.79 7.16
N ILE A 137 -2.67 -1.73 6.73
CA ILE A 137 -2.51 -0.48 7.48
C ILE A 137 -3.37 0.59 6.80
N PHE A 138 -4.42 1.01 7.50
CA PHE A 138 -5.40 1.99 7.03
C PHE A 138 -4.97 3.43 7.40
N PRO A 139 -4.90 4.38 6.45
CA PRO A 139 -4.37 5.73 6.72
C PRO A 139 -5.33 6.67 7.44
N GLY A 140 -6.52 6.21 7.83
CA GLY A 140 -7.63 7.08 8.19
C GLY A 140 -8.30 7.66 6.94
N ALA A 141 -9.62 7.63 6.88
CA ALA A 141 -10.41 8.25 5.82
C ALA A 141 -11.85 8.49 6.33
N ILE A 142 -12.78 8.79 5.43
CA ILE A 142 -14.21 8.99 5.74
C ILE A 142 -14.84 7.72 6.40
N ARG A 143 -14.25 6.54 6.23
CA ARG A 143 -14.73 5.28 6.79
C ARG A 143 -13.84 4.78 7.93
N ARG A 144 -14.41 3.96 8.81
CA ARG A 144 -13.65 3.19 9.80
C ARG A 144 -12.92 2.03 9.13
N PRO A 145 -11.74 1.62 9.64
CA PRO A 145 -11.10 0.39 9.21
C PRO A 145 -12.00 -0.82 9.51
N LEU A 146 -11.83 -1.91 8.75
CA LEU A 146 -12.39 -3.21 9.16
C LEU A 146 -11.68 -3.68 10.44
N ASP A 147 -12.33 -4.50 11.25
CA ASP A 147 -11.79 -4.98 12.54
C ASP A 147 -10.42 -5.68 12.39
N SER A 148 -10.16 -6.29 11.23
CA SER A 148 -8.88 -6.93 10.93
C SER A 148 -7.78 -5.96 10.51
N TRP A 149 -8.09 -4.71 10.20
CA TRP A 149 -7.13 -3.72 9.71
C TRP A 149 -6.54 -2.89 10.86
N LEU A 150 -5.26 -2.56 10.75
CA LEU A 150 -4.59 -1.65 11.67
C LEU A 150 -4.98 -0.21 11.34
N ASP A 151 -5.48 0.54 12.33
CA ASP A 151 -5.75 1.97 12.18
C ASP A 151 -4.44 2.78 12.24
N GLY A 152 -3.86 3.03 11.09
CA GLY A 152 -2.63 3.80 10.95
C GLY A 152 -2.79 5.31 11.11
N SER A 153 -3.99 5.83 11.41
CA SER A 153 -4.23 7.26 11.65
C SER A 153 -4.07 7.69 13.10
N ARG A 154 -4.09 6.72 14.04
CA ARG A 154 -3.95 6.99 15.47
C ARG A 154 -2.55 7.54 15.78
N LYS A 155 -2.39 8.25 16.91
CA LYS A 155 -1.10 8.81 17.36
C LYS A 155 -0.56 8.16 18.65
N SER A 156 -1.17 7.08 19.14
CA SER A 156 -0.86 6.49 20.45
C SER A 156 0.44 5.67 20.47
N GLY A 157 1.09 5.59 21.64
CA GLY A 157 2.38 4.88 21.81
C GLY A 157 2.36 3.35 21.69
N SER A 158 1.20 2.70 21.53
CA SER A 158 1.06 1.22 21.47
C SER A 158 1.25 0.60 20.09
N PHE A 159 1.64 1.37 19.08
CA PHE A 159 1.64 0.91 17.69
C PHE A 159 2.52 -0.30 17.39
N ASP A 160 3.66 -0.46 18.06
CA ASP A 160 4.57 -1.56 17.76
C ASP A 160 3.94 -2.92 18.12
N ALA A 161 3.18 -3.00 19.21
CA ALA A 161 2.50 -4.23 19.60
C ALA A 161 1.35 -4.56 18.63
N GLU A 162 0.54 -3.57 18.26
CA GLU A 162 -0.56 -3.74 17.29
C GLU A 162 -0.02 -4.11 15.89
N LEU A 163 1.05 -3.44 15.44
CA LEU A 163 1.73 -3.75 14.18
C LEU A 163 2.31 -5.16 14.19
N LYS A 164 2.98 -5.57 15.27
CA LYS A 164 3.50 -6.93 15.42
C LYS A 164 2.38 -7.97 15.36
N GLY A 165 1.26 -7.73 16.05
CA GLY A 165 0.07 -8.60 15.99
C GLY A 165 -0.54 -8.68 14.59
N CYS A 166 -0.57 -7.56 13.87
CA CYS A 166 -1.03 -7.49 12.48
C CYS A 166 -0.13 -8.32 11.55
N MET A 167 1.19 -8.14 11.64
CA MET A 167 2.18 -8.86 10.82
C MET A 167 2.25 -10.35 11.15
N ALA A 168 1.95 -10.76 12.38
CA ALA A 168 1.95 -12.16 12.77
C ALA A 168 0.98 -13.03 11.94
N ARG A 169 -0.03 -12.43 11.31
CA ARG A 169 -0.93 -13.12 10.38
C ARG A 169 -0.24 -13.62 9.10
N ALA A 170 0.92 -13.06 8.77
CA ALA A 170 1.76 -13.51 7.67
C ALA A 170 2.78 -14.60 8.07
N ASN A 171 2.90 -14.95 9.36
CA ASN A 171 3.88 -15.94 9.81
C ASN A 171 3.61 -17.31 9.16
N GLY A 172 4.63 -17.85 8.48
CA GLY A 172 4.55 -19.12 7.74
C GLY A 172 4.37 -18.97 6.22
N HIS A 173 4.32 -17.74 5.70
CA HIS A 173 4.15 -17.44 4.27
C HIS A 173 5.32 -16.68 3.61
N PHE A 174 6.45 -16.52 4.32
CA PHE A 174 7.66 -15.82 3.84
C PHE A 174 8.49 -16.66 2.85
#